data_AF-A0A847ZA47-F1
#
_entry.id   AF-A0A847ZA47-F1
#
_cell.length_a   1.000
_cell.length_b   1.000
_cell.length_c   1.000
_cell.angle_alpha   90.00
_cell.angle_beta   90.00
_cell.angle_gamma   90.00
#
_symmetry.space_group_name_H-M   'P 1'
#
loop_
_entity.id
_entity.type
_entity.pdbx_description
1 polymer ?
#
loop_
_entity_poly.entity_id
_entity_poly.type
_entity_poly.pdbx_seq_one_letter_code
_entity_poly.pdbx_strand_id
1 'polypeptide(L)' 'MKYQEVYARSIFEPATFWGKAGEAIEWTKKWDKVLDDTNKPFYRWFAGGELNTCYNALDYHVA' A
#
# COMPACT_ATOMS: atom_id res chain seq x y z
N MET A 1 0.29 18.62 9.98
CA MET A 1 -0.49 17.51 10.58
C MET A 1 0.20 17.08 11.85
N LYS A 2 -0.54 16.92 12.94
CA LYS A 2 0.02 16.39 14.20
C LYS A 2 0.11 14.87 14.12
N TYR A 3 1.13 14.28 14.76
CA TYR A 3 1.36 12.83 14.76
C TYR A 3 0.09 12.01 15.08
N GLN A 4 -0.67 12.43 16.11
CA GLN A 4 -1.89 11.74 16.53
C GLN A 4 -2.96 11.67 15.45
N GLU A 5 -3.11 12.71 14.63
CA GLU A 5 -4.09 12.74 13.54
C GLU A 5 -3.73 11.76 12.43
N VAL A 6 -2.44 11.70 12.08
CA VAL A 6 -1.92 10.77 11.06
C VAL A 6 -2.05 9.33 11.54
N TYR A 7 -1.68 9.08 12.80
CA TYR A 7 -1.80 7.77 13.43
C TYR A 7 -3.25 7.29 13.45
N ALA A 8 -4.18 8.13 13.93
CA ALA A 8 -5.60 7.80 13.97
C ALA A 8 -6.12 7.39 12.58
N ARG A 9 -5.78 8.15 11.53
CA ARG A 9 -6.18 7.82 10.15
C ARG A 9 -5.62 6.50 9.64
N SER A 10 -4.37 6.17 9.98
CA SER A 10 -3.76 4.88 9.59
C SER A 10 -4.46 3.66 10.19
N ILE A 11 -5.11 3.83 11.35
CA ILE A 11 -5.80 2.77 12.09
C ILE A 11 -7.28 2.70 11.73
N PHE A 12 -7.96 3.84 11.68
CA PHE A 12 -9.42 3.88 11.47
C PHE A 12 -9.82 3.93 9.99
N GLU A 13 -8.93 4.36 9.10
CA GLU A 13 -9.15 4.41 7.64
C GLU A 13 -8.02 3.70 6.86
N PRO A 14 -7.69 2.43 7.19
CA PRO A 14 -6.46 1.79 6.74
C PRO A 14 -6.37 1.66 5.22
N ALA A 15 -7.46 1.26 4.54
CA ALA A 15 -7.45 1.10 3.08
C ALA A 15 -7.20 2.44 2.36
N THR A 16 -7.81 3.53 2.83
CA THR A 16 -7.62 4.87 2.27
C THR A 16 -6.21 5.40 2.56
N PHE A 17 -5.77 5.27 3.81
CA PHE A 17 -4.47 5.77 4.26
C PHE A 17 -3.32 5.05 3.56
N TRP A 18 -3.30 3.72 3.62
CA TRP A 18 -2.24 2.90 3.03
C TRP A 18 -2.37 2.80 1.52
N GLY A 19 -3.58 2.88 0.97
CA GLY A 19 -3.78 2.98 -0.48
C GLY A 19 -3.07 4.20 -1.04
N LYS A 20 -3.24 5.37 -0.40
CA LYS A 20 -2.54 6.60 -0.79
C LYS A 20 -1.02 6.48 -0.65
N ALA A 21 -0.53 5.81 0.39
CA ALA A 21 0.91 5.57 0.55
C ALA A 21 1.45 4.62 -0.54
N GLY A 22 0.67 3.62 -0.95
CA GLY A 22 1.03 2.67 -2.01
C GLY A 22 1.20 3.30 -3.39
N GLU A 23 0.57 4.46 -3.64
CA GLU A 23 0.74 5.23 -4.89
C GLU A 23 2.16 5.79 -5.07
N ALA A 24 2.98 5.80 -4.01
CA ALA A 24 4.35 6.31 -4.06
C ALA A 24 5.36 5.27 -4.58
N ILE A 25 4.91 4.05 -4.89
CA ILE A 25 5.72 2.93 -5.39
C ILE A 25 5.25 2.64 -6.82
N GLU A 26 6.14 2.17 -7.69
CA GLU A 26 5.81 1.75 -9.05
C GLU A 26 5.26 0.31 -9.06
N TRP A 27 4.12 0.13 -9.74
CA TRP A 27 3.43 -1.15 -9.86
C TRP A 27 3.34 -1.54 -11.33
N THR A 28 3.76 -2.76 -11.66
CA THR A 28 3.52 -3.31 -12.99
C THR A 28 2.04 -3.58 -13.21
N LYS A 29 1.31 -3.91 -12.13
CA LYS A 29 -0.14 -3.96 -12.09
C LYS A 29 -0.63 -3.43 -10.75
N LYS A 30 -1.48 -2.41 -10.79
CA LYS A 30 -2.08 -1.82 -9.59
C LYS A 30 -2.99 -2.86 -8.90
N TRP A 31 -2.97 -2.86 -7.57
CA TRP A 31 -3.76 -3.76 -6.75
C TRP A 31 -5.27 -3.59 -6.94
N ASP A 32 -6.02 -4.66 -6.69
CA ASP A 32 -7.49 -4.67 -6.72
C ASP A 32 -8.07 -4.21 -5.37
N LYS A 33 -7.41 -4.59 -4.25
CA LYS A 33 -7.86 -4.26 -2.89
C LYS A 33 -6.67 -3.96 -1.97
N VAL A 34 -6.69 -2.80 -1.31
CA VAL A 34 -5.62 -2.37 -0.39
C VAL A 34 -5.54 -3.27 0.83
N LEU A 35 -6.67 -3.48 1.52
CA LEU A 35 -6.76 -4.38 2.66
C LEU A 35 -7.88 -5.37 2.39
N ASP A 36 -7.52 -6.64 2.21
CA ASP A 36 -8.48 -7.73 2.13
C ASP A 36 -8.65 -8.41 3.48
N ASP A 37 -9.81 -8.21 4.08
CA ASP A 37 -10.23 -8.74 5.37
C ASP A 37 -11.35 -9.79 5.25
N THR A 38 -11.60 -10.33 4.06
CA THR A 38 -12.66 -11.32 3.81
C THR A 38 -12.42 -12.67 4.48
N ASN A 39 -11.16 -13.00 4.82
CA ASN A 39 -10.76 -14.27 5.41
C ASN A 39 -10.02 -14.11 6.76
N LYS A 40 -10.63 -13.43 7.74
CA LYS A 40 -10.01 -13.23 9.07
C LYS A 40 -9.68 -14.58 9.74
N PRO A 41 -8.51 -14.75 10.38
CA PRO A 41 -7.48 -13.74 10.68
C PRO A 41 -6.39 -13.59 9.60
N PHE A 42 -6.56 -14.18 8.41
CA PHE A 42 -5.60 -14.14 7.31
C PHE A 42 -5.82 -12.92 6.41
N TYR A 43 -5.38 -11.76 6.89
CA TYR A 43 -5.43 -10.51 6.12
C TYR A 43 -4.43 -10.52 4.96
N ARG A 44 -4.78 -9.85 3.87
CA ARG A 44 -3.87 -9.58 2.75
C ARG A 44 -3.81 -8.09 2.46
N TRP A 45 -2.63 -7.60 2.09
CA TRP A 45 -2.43 -6.21 1.68
C TRP A 45 -2.10 -6.15 0.19
N PHE A 46 -2.67 -5.15 -0.50
CA PHE A 46 -2.47 -4.89 -1.92
C PHE A 46 -2.74 -6.12 -2.80
N ALA A 47 -3.81 -6.85 -2.49
CA ALA A 47 -4.19 -8.08 -3.19
C ALA A 47 -4.45 -7.79 -4.68
N GLY A 48 -3.95 -8.67 -5.54
CA GLY A 48 -4.04 -8.55 -7.00
C GLY A 48 -2.98 -7.64 -7.65
N GLY A 49 -2.17 -6.95 -6.82
CA GLY A 49 -1.09 -6.09 -7.29
C GLY A 49 0.18 -6.89 -7.64
N GLU A 50 0.91 -6.39 -8.63
CA GLU A 50 2.18 -6.93 -9.08
C GLU A 50 3.21 -5.80 -9.12
N LEU A 51 4.42 -6.08 -8.63
CA LEU A 51 5.54 -5.16 -8.61
C LEU A 51 6.87 -5.90 -8.66
N ASN A 52 7.93 -5.18 -9.00
CA ASN A 52 9.29 -5.64 -8.82
C ASN A 52 9.99 -4.77 -7.76
N THR A 53 10.47 -5.39 -6.69
CA THR A 53 11.11 -4.68 -5.58
C THR A 53 12.44 -4.07 -5.99
N CYS A 54 13.26 -4.79 -6.78
CA CYS A 54 14.52 -4.26 -7.29
C CYS A 54 14.29 -3.04 -8.18
N TYR A 55 13.29 -3.10 -9.07
CA TYR A 55 12.93 -1.97 -9.92
C TYR A 55 12.65 -0.71 -9.09
N ASN A 56 11.84 -0.83 -8.05
CA ASN A 56 11.51 0.29 -7.17
C ASN A 56 12.70 0.81 -6.35
N ALA A 57 13.63 -0.07 -5.98
CA ALA A 57 14.75 0.28 -5.10
C ALA A 57 16.02 0.74 -5.86
N LEU A 58 16.13 0.44 -7.15
CA LEU A 58 17.32 0.69 -7.97
C LEU A 58 16.94 1.33 -9.31
N ASP A 59 16.33 0.56 -10.21
CA ASP A 59 16.13 0.95 -11.62
C ASP A 59 15.35 2.27 -11.75
N TYR A 60 14.30 2.45 -10.93
CA TYR A 60 13.49 3.67 -10.90
C TYR A 60 14.30 4.93 -10.59
N HIS A 61 15.34 4.82 -9.76
CA HIS A 61 16.15 5.96 -9.31
C HIS A 61 17.32 6.30 -10.24
N VAL A 62 17.67 5.41 -11.17
CA VAL A 62 18.81 5.58 -12.10
C VAL A 62 18.36 6.03 -13.49
N ALA A 63 17.07 5.90 -13.81
CA ALA A 63 16.47 6.20 -15.12
C ALA A 63 16.51 7.70 -15.51
#